data_AF-A0A951UZS7-F1
#
_entry.id   AF-A0A951UZS7-F1
#
_cell.length_a   1.000
_cell.length_b   1.000
_cell.length_c   1.000
_cell.angle_alpha   90.00
_cell.angle_beta   90.00
_cell.angle_gamma   90.00
#
_symmetry.space_group_name_H-M   'P 1'
#
loop_
_entity.id
_entity.type
_entity.pdbx_description
1 polymer ?
#
loop_
_entity_poly.entity_id
_entity_poly.type
_entity_poly.pdbx_seq_one_letter_code
_entity_poly.pdbx_strand_id
1 'polypeptide(L)'
;MKINKKIIVILLLIIFIPAGILTFMIKENHKKEEIAKKEAKQEALKNEKSMNIALFGLDRRSKEEKSRADSIMVANINFETKTINLVSILRDTLVDIKGHGKDKLNHSYAYGGPELSMETINSNFDLDINKYVSVDFFSLAKVIDIIGGVDIDLKDYEANQINQNLNEINSIEKLPKETDYIQGSGLKILNGRQAVAYCRIRKEGNGDYERTQRQRNVLKAILLKYEKLDSGKRFEVGMEMMSQVNTNIPINDIKDLQNKILSDKDFTINQHMIPFEGSFETKIIDKKWVIDANMKENIKKIHEYLK
;
A
#
# COMPACT_ATOMS: atom_id res chain seq x y z
N MET A 1 11.54 -4.84 17.89
CA MET A 1 12.53 -4.05 17.11
C MET A 1 11.97 -2.64 16.95
N LYS A 2 12.57 -1.60 17.57
CA LYS A 2 12.10 -0.21 17.45
C LYS A 2 12.32 0.27 16.02
N ILE A 3 11.26 0.33 15.22
CA ILE A 3 11.31 0.89 13.86
C ILE A 3 11.49 2.41 14.01
N ASN A 4 12.52 2.96 13.36
CA ASN A 4 12.87 4.38 13.46
C ASN A 4 11.70 5.24 12.95
N LYS A 5 11.25 6.23 13.74
CA LYS A 5 10.04 7.05 13.46
C LYS A 5 10.07 7.73 12.08
N LYS A 6 11.26 8.00 11.54
CA LYS A 6 11.46 8.47 10.15
C LYS A 6 10.88 7.48 9.13
N ILE A 7 11.16 6.18 9.26
CA ILE A 7 10.83 5.08 8.33
C ILE A 7 9.33 4.99 7.98
N ILE A 8 8.46 5.55 8.82
CA ILE A 8 7.03 5.34 8.73
C ILE A 8 6.27 6.59 8.28
N VAL A 9 6.77 7.78 8.63
CA VAL A 9 6.46 9.00 7.88
C VAL A 9 6.79 8.80 6.39
N ILE A 10 7.72 7.89 6.11
CA ILE A 10 8.19 7.58 4.77
C ILE A 10 7.29 6.57 4.01
N LEU A 11 6.59 5.65 4.70
CA LEU A 11 5.50 4.83 4.12
C LEU A 11 4.28 5.69 3.76
N LEU A 12 4.03 6.70 4.59
CA LEU A 12 3.10 7.78 4.31
C LEU A 12 3.61 8.67 3.15
N LEU A 13 4.92 8.92 3.04
CA LEU A 13 5.51 9.68 1.91
C LEU A 13 5.28 9.02 0.54
N ILE A 14 5.05 7.72 0.42
CA ILE A 14 4.57 7.09 -0.84
C ILE A 14 3.25 7.70 -1.32
N ILE A 15 2.41 8.15 -0.36
CA ILE A 15 1.17 8.90 -0.58
C ILE A 15 1.46 10.41 -0.73
N PHE A 16 2.51 10.95 -0.07
CA PHE A 16 2.76 12.40 0.05
C PHE A 16 3.84 13.03 -0.85
N ILE A 17 4.81 12.29 -1.35
CA ILE A 17 5.91 12.78 -2.23
C ILE A 17 5.35 13.48 -3.49
N PRO A 18 4.41 12.86 -4.22
CA PRO A 18 3.50 13.55 -5.13
C PRO A 18 3.09 15.01 -4.85
N ALA A 19 2.63 15.30 -3.64
CA ALA A 19 1.97 16.56 -3.29
C ALA A 19 2.95 17.66 -2.94
N GLY A 20 4.10 17.30 -2.37
CA GLY A 20 5.22 18.23 -2.20
C GLY A 20 5.73 18.77 -3.53
N ILE A 21 5.70 17.93 -4.58
CA ILE A 21 6.09 18.29 -5.94
C ILE A 21 5.02 19.15 -6.62
N LEU A 22 3.73 18.79 -6.54
CA LEU A 22 2.68 19.64 -7.10
C LEU A 22 2.65 21.01 -6.40
N THR A 23 2.92 21.09 -5.09
CA THR A 23 3.00 22.41 -4.44
C THR A 23 4.28 23.19 -4.70
N PHE A 24 5.36 22.55 -5.13
CA PHE A 24 6.49 23.26 -5.73
C PHE A 24 6.09 23.85 -7.10
N MET A 25 5.41 23.07 -7.95
CA MET A 25 4.94 23.50 -9.28
C MET A 25 3.85 24.59 -9.23
N ILE A 26 2.88 24.50 -8.30
CA ILE A 26 1.85 25.54 -8.11
C ILE A 26 2.49 26.85 -7.60
N LYS A 27 3.58 26.77 -6.83
CA LYS A 27 4.31 27.93 -6.30
C LYS A 27 5.14 28.63 -7.38
N GLU A 28 5.56 27.92 -8.43
CA GLU A 28 6.17 28.49 -9.63
C GLU A 28 5.15 29.01 -10.66
N ASN A 29 3.98 28.36 -10.81
CA ASN A 29 3.03 28.68 -11.89
C ASN A 29 1.82 29.56 -11.52
N HIS A 30 1.54 29.86 -10.25
CA HIS A 30 0.40 30.72 -9.91
C HIS A 30 0.74 31.85 -8.94
N LYS A 31 1.04 33.02 -9.53
CA LYS A 31 0.69 34.31 -8.93
C LYS A 31 -0.80 34.57 -9.19
N LYS A 32 -1.57 34.64 -8.09
CA LYS A 32 -2.96 35.13 -7.93
C LYS A 32 -4.11 34.20 -8.37
N GLU A 33 -5.17 34.33 -7.56
CA GLU A 33 -6.55 33.79 -7.69
C GLU A 33 -6.84 32.36 -7.19
N GLU A 34 -6.68 32.10 -5.89
CA GLU A 34 -7.44 31.02 -5.22
C GLU A 34 -7.50 31.13 -3.69
N ILE A 35 -7.73 32.35 -3.15
CA ILE A 35 -7.62 32.60 -1.70
C ILE A 35 -8.92 32.24 -0.94
N ALA A 36 -10.11 32.47 -1.52
CA ALA A 36 -11.37 32.28 -0.80
C ALA A 36 -11.89 30.83 -0.71
N LYS A 37 -11.57 29.95 -1.67
CA LYS A 37 -11.95 28.51 -1.62
C LYS A 37 -10.99 27.65 -0.79
N LYS A 38 -9.77 28.14 -0.55
CA LYS A 38 -8.77 27.48 0.30
C LYS A 38 -9.15 27.54 1.76
N GLU A 39 -9.65 28.68 2.23
CA GLU A 39 -9.91 28.90 3.66
C GLU A 39 -11.00 27.97 4.21
N ALA A 40 -12.12 27.79 3.48
CA ALA A 40 -13.22 26.93 3.92
C ALA A 40 -12.89 25.42 3.91
N LYS A 41 -11.99 24.97 3.01
CA LYS A 41 -11.60 23.54 2.90
C LYS A 41 -10.42 23.20 3.81
N GLN A 42 -9.54 24.16 4.08
CA GLN A 42 -8.43 24.04 5.01
C GLN A 42 -8.88 24.05 6.48
N GLU A 43 -10.06 24.61 6.77
CA GLU A 43 -10.73 24.46 8.08
C GLU A 43 -11.29 23.05 8.33
N ALA A 44 -11.76 22.34 7.28
CA ALA A 44 -12.34 21.00 7.44
C ALA A 44 -11.30 19.96 7.90
N LEU A 45 -10.10 19.94 7.32
CA LEU A 45 -9.00 19.06 7.78
C LEU A 45 -8.36 19.51 9.11
N LYS A 46 -8.49 20.79 9.47
CA LYS A 46 -7.97 21.30 10.76
C LYS A 46 -8.71 20.72 11.95
N ASN A 47 -9.97 20.30 11.78
CA ASN A 47 -10.84 19.84 12.86
C ASN A 47 -11.07 18.31 12.89
N GLU A 48 -10.54 17.56 11.92
CA GLU A 48 -10.61 16.09 11.96
C GLU A 48 -9.67 15.52 13.04
N LYS A 49 -10.25 14.79 13.99
CA LYS A 49 -9.54 14.09 15.08
C LYS A 49 -8.79 12.86 14.58
N SER A 50 -9.38 12.18 13.61
CA SER A 50 -8.79 11.01 12.95
C SER A 50 -9.20 10.92 11.49
N MET A 51 -8.42 10.19 10.70
CA MET A 51 -8.67 9.93 9.29
C MET A 51 -8.43 8.45 8.98
N ASN A 52 -9.32 7.81 8.22
CA ASN A 52 -9.15 6.45 7.72
C ASN A 52 -8.92 6.45 6.20
N ILE A 53 -7.87 5.78 5.74
CA ILE A 53 -7.50 5.68 4.33
C ILE A 53 -7.35 4.20 3.98
N ALA A 54 -8.08 3.72 2.96
CA ALA A 54 -7.82 2.40 2.37
C ALA A 54 -6.60 2.45 1.46
N LEU A 55 -5.72 1.47 1.59
CA LEU A 55 -4.53 1.29 0.76
C LEU A 55 -4.67 -0.03 0.00
N PHE A 56 -4.60 0.05 -1.33
CA PHE A 56 -4.75 -1.08 -2.23
C PHE A 56 -3.47 -1.29 -3.04
N GLY A 57 -2.91 -2.49 -2.98
CA GLY A 57 -1.84 -2.95 -3.86
C GLY A 57 -2.41 -3.86 -4.94
N LEU A 58 -2.28 -3.45 -6.20
CA LEU A 58 -2.85 -4.12 -7.36
C LEU A 58 -1.79 -4.95 -8.08
N ASP A 59 -2.18 -6.12 -8.58
CA ASP A 59 -1.37 -6.94 -9.50
C ASP A 59 -1.96 -6.77 -10.91
N ARG A 60 -1.79 -5.58 -11.50
CA ARG A 60 -2.28 -5.24 -12.85
C ARG A 60 -1.13 -5.34 -13.83
N ARG A 61 -1.36 -5.92 -15.02
CA ARG A 61 -0.37 -5.89 -16.10
C ARG A 61 -0.56 -4.66 -17.00
N SER A 62 -1.71 -3.98 -16.88
CA SER A 62 -1.99 -2.70 -17.53
C SER A 62 -3.05 -1.90 -16.76
N LYS A 63 -3.10 -0.57 -16.95
CA LYS A 63 -4.04 0.33 -16.25
C LYS A 63 -5.51 0.01 -16.53
N GLU A 64 -5.81 -0.52 -17.72
CA GLU A 64 -7.16 -0.87 -18.19
C GLU A 64 -7.63 -2.26 -17.73
N GLU A 65 -6.74 -3.09 -17.19
CA GLU A 65 -7.08 -4.45 -16.76
C GLU A 65 -7.88 -4.43 -15.45
N LYS A 66 -9.01 -5.14 -15.44
CA LYS A 66 -9.70 -5.48 -14.18
C LYS A 66 -8.76 -6.39 -13.37
N SER A 67 -8.34 -5.91 -12.21
CA SER A 67 -7.48 -6.66 -11.30
C SER A 67 -7.99 -6.59 -9.88
N ARG A 68 -7.52 -7.54 -9.09
CA ARG A 68 -7.85 -7.71 -7.68
C ARG A 68 -6.84 -6.92 -6.84
N ALA A 69 -7.29 -6.47 -5.67
CA ALA A 69 -6.39 -5.90 -4.68
C ALA A 69 -5.76 -7.02 -3.86
N ASP A 70 -4.53 -7.41 -4.20
CA ASP A 70 -3.81 -8.50 -3.53
C ASP A 70 -3.15 -8.05 -2.22
N SER A 71 -3.05 -6.73 -2.02
CA SER A 71 -2.72 -6.09 -0.75
C SER A 71 -3.85 -5.14 -0.37
N ILE A 72 -4.42 -5.32 0.82
CA ILE A 72 -5.49 -4.48 1.34
C ILE A 72 -5.10 -4.06 2.76
N MET A 73 -5.09 -2.76 3.01
CA MET A 73 -4.74 -2.21 4.31
C MET A 73 -5.61 -0.98 4.61
N VAL A 74 -5.89 -0.74 5.88
CA VAL A 74 -6.49 0.49 6.37
C VAL A 74 -5.45 1.23 7.19
N ALA A 75 -5.19 2.49 6.82
CA ALA A 75 -4.40 3.42 7.60
C ALA A 75 -5.33 4.34 8.37
N ASN A 76 -5.36 4.20 9.68
CA ASN A 76 -6.03 5.13 10.58
C ASN A 76 -4.97 6.08 11.16
N ILE A 77 -5.18 7.38 11.01
CA ILE A 77 -4.29 8.42 11.49
C ILE A 77 -5.05 9.19 12.56
N ASN A 78 -4.72 9.01 13.83
CA ASN A 78 -5.31 9.72 14.95
C ASN A 78 -4.38 10.88 15.34
N PHE A 79 -4.86 12.11 15.14
CA PHE A 79 -4.09 13.32 15.39
C PHE A 79 -4.08 13.74 16.86
N GLU A 80 -5.05 13.26 17.65
CA GLU A 80 -5.12 13.54 19.10
C GLU A 80 -4.14 12.66 19.87
N THR A 81 -4.16 11.35 19.60
CA THR A 81 -3.25 10.39 20.24
C THR A 81 -1.87 10.33 19.57
N LYS A 82 -1.73 11.00 18.42
CA LYS A 82 -0.53 10.95 17.57
C LYS A 82 -0.17 9.50 17.24
N THR A 83 -1.15 8.74 16.78
CA THR A 83 -0.95 7.33 16.37
C THR A 83 -1.30 7.16 14.90
N ILE A 84 -0.54 6.32 14.21
CA ILE A 84 -0.92 5.80 12.90
C ILE A 84 -1.06 4.29 13.06
N ASN A 85 -2.26 3.77 12.88
CA ASN A 85 -2.56 2.36 12.97
C ASN A 85 -2.70 1.80 11.55
N LEU A 86 -1.84 0.87 11.17
CA LEU A 86 -1.87 0.20 9.88
C LEU A 86 -2.42 -1.22 10.05
N VAL A 87 -3.63 -1.46 9.54
CA VAL A 87 -4.29 -2.76 9.67
C VAL A 87 -4.39 -3.41 8.30
N SER A 88 -3.62 -4.47 8.06
CA SER A 88 -3.76 -5.26 6.83
C SER A 88 -4.95 -6.20 6.93
N ILE A 89 -5.77 -6.23 5.90
CA ILE A 89 -6.90 -7.15 5.79
C ILE A 89 -6.51 -8.25 4.82
N LEU A 90 -6.55 -9.50 5.25
CA LEU A 90 -6.23 -10.63 4.40
C LEU A 90 -7.21 -10.67 3.21
N ARG A 91 -6.64 -10.71 2.01
CA ARG A 91 -7.37 -10.53 0.74
C ARG A 91 -8.47 -11.60 0.51
N ASP A 92 -8.25 -12.78 1.08
CA ASP A 92 -9.12 -13.97 0.94
C ASP A 92 -10.19 -14.05 2.04
N THR A 93 -10.31 -13.02 2.90
CA THR A 93 -11.38 -12.92 3.90
C THR A 93 -12.73 -12.94 3.21
N LEU A 94 -13.60 -13.85 3.65
CA LEU A 94 -14.96 -13.98 3.17
C LEU A 94 -15.80 -12.83 3.72
N VAL A 95 -16.32 -12.01 2.81
CA VAL A 95 -17.10 -10.80 3.13
C VAL A 95 -18.34 -10.73 2.28
N ASP A 96 -19.35 -9.99 2.73
CA ASP A 96 -20.52 -9.66 1.91
C ASP A 96 -20.18 -8.48 0.99
N ILE A 97 -20.26 -8.70 -0.32
CA ILE A 97 -20.01 -7.68 -1.34
C ILE A 97 -21.35 -7.29 -1.95
N LYS A 98 -21.73 -6.02 -1.79
CA LYS A 98 -23.00 -5.47 -2.28
C LYS A 98 -23.18 -5.75 -3.78
N GLY A 99 -24.30 -6.37 -4.13
CA GLY A 99 -24.62 -6.76 -5.52
C GLY A 99 -23.93 -8.04 -6.01
N HIS A 100 -23.08 -8.67 -5.19
CA HIS A 100 -22.32 -9.88 -5.56
C HIS A 100 -22.41 -11.02 -4.52
N GLY A 101 -22.97 -10.77 -3.33
CA GLY A 101 -23.08 -11.75 -2.25
C GLY A 101 -21.74 -12.03 -1.57
N LYS A 102 -21.62 -13.20 -0.93
CA LYS A 102 -20.39 -13.56 -0.20
C LYS A 102 -19.27 -13.98 -1.16
N ASP A 103 -18.14 -13.29 -1.09
CA ASP A 103 -16.92 -13.67 -1.80
C ASP A 103 -15.66 -13.17 -1.07
N LYS A 104 -14.47 -13.44 -1.64
CA LYS A 104 -13.20 -12.92 -1.15
C LYS A 104 -13.16 -11.39 -1.26
N LEU A 105 -12.64 -10.74 -0.22
CA LEU A 105 -12.52 -9.29 -0.17
C LEU A 105 -11.82 -8.69 -1.39
N ASN A 106 -10.75 -9.29 -1.90
CA ASN A 106 -10.03 -8.77 -3.07
C ASN A 106 -10.84 -8.75 -4.37
N HIS A 107 -11.91 -9.53 -4.45
CA HIS A 107 -12.79 -9.53 -5.61
C HIS A 107 -13.62 -8.25 -5.69
N SER A 108 -13.94 -7.59 -4.56
CA SER A 108 -14.66 -6.32 -4.55
C SER A 108 -14.00 -5.26 -5.46
N TYR A 109 -12.67 -5.22 -5.48
CA TYR A 109 -11.91 -4.29 -6.31
C TYR A 109 -12.04 -4.61 -7.80
N ALA A 110 -12.05 -5.90 -8.15
CA ALA A 110 -12.23 -6.34 -9.53
C ALA A 110 -13.67 -6.09 -10.03
N TYR A 111 -14.66 -6.12 -9.13
CA TYR A 111 -16.06 -5.91 -9.44
C TYR A 111 -16.42 -4.43 -9.61
N GLY A 112 -16.01 -3.59 -8.67
CA GLY A 112 -16.44 -2.19 -8.61
C GLY A 112 -15.36 -1.20 -8.24
N GLY A 113 -14.08 -1.59 -8.36
CA GLY A 113 -12.96 -0.69 -8.10
C GLY A 113 -12.80 -0.30 -6.63
N PRO A 114 -12.04 0.77 -6.36
CA PRO A 114 -11.77 1.21 -4.99
C PRO A 114 -13.04 1.61 -4.24
N GLU A 115 -14.07 2.12 -4.92
CA GLU A 115 -15.33 2.53 -4.30
C GLU A 115 -16.08 1.34 -3.69
N LEU A 116 -16.30 0.26 -4.46
CA LEU A 116 -16.96 -0.94 -3.94
C LEU A 116 -16.10 -1.64 -2.88
N SER A 117 -14.76 -1.63 -3.02
CA SER A 117 -13.88 -2.16 -1.98
C SER A 117 -13.98 -1.40 -0.67
N MET A 118 -14.00 -0.06 -0.70
CA MET A 118 -14.21 0.73 0.52
C MET A 118 -15.58 0.46 1.14
N GLU A 119 -16.65 0.43 0.33
CA GLU A 119 -18.00 0.10 0.80
C GLU A 119 -18.03 -1.28 1.47
N THR A 120 -17.39 -2.28 0.84
CA THR A 120 -17.28 -3.65 1.39
C THR A 120 -16.51 -3.65 2.71
N ILE A 121 -15.41 -2.91 2.83
CA ILE A 121 -14.65 -2.83 4.08
C ILE A 121 -15.49 -2.18 5.17
N ASN A 122 -16.16 -1.06 4.86
CA ASN A 122 -16.98 -0.33 5.82
C ASN A 122 -18.14 -1.21 6.33
N SER A 123 -18.87 -1.88 5.44
CA SER A 123 -20.03 -2.70 5.82
C SER A 123 -19.66 -3.96 6.61
N ASN A 124 -18.49 -4.56 6.35
CA ASN A 124 -18.08 -5.80 6.99
C ASN A 124 -17.27 -5.58 8.27
N PHE A 125 -16.50 -4.49 8.37
CA PHE A 125 -15.63 -4.22 9.52
C PHE A 125 -16.11 -3.07 10.41
N ASP A 126 -17.27 -2.48 10.09
CA ASP A 126 -17.83 -1.32 10.80
C ASP A 126 -16.85 -0.14 10.84
N LEU A 127 -16.27 0.19 9.69
CA LEU A 127 -15.31 1.28 9.54
C LEU A 127 -15.94 2.44 8.74
N ASP A 128 -15.37 3.63 8.90
CA ASP A 128 -15.73 4.82 8.12
C ASP A 128 -14.55 5.25 7.26
N ILE A 129 -14.41 4.58 6.11
CA ILE A 129 -13.37 4.88 5.11
C ILE A 129 -14.02 5.59 3.93
N ASN A 130 -13.54 6.80 3.65
CA ASN A 130 -13.95 7.58 2.48
C ASN A 130 -12.77 8.01 1.59
N LYS A 131 -11.53 7.70 2.01
CA LYS A 131 -10.31 7.97 1.25
C LYS A 131 -9.63 6.68 0.83
N TYR A 132 -9.03 6.68 -0.36
CA TYR A 132 -8.20 5.57 -0.78
C TYR A 132 -6.94 5.99 -1.52
N VAL A 133 -5.97 5.07 -1.55
CA VAL A 133 -4.79 5.09 -2.40
C VAL A 133 -4.65 3.70 -3.01
N SER A 134 -4.57 3.61 -4.33
CA SER A 134 -4.28 2.37 -5.05
C SER A 134 -2.95 2.52 -5.79
N VAL A 135 -2.09 1.51 -5.66
CA VAL A 135 -0.78 1.46 -6.32
C VAL A 135 -0.68 0.15 -7.10
N ASP A 136 -0.22 0.26 -8.34
CA ASP A 136 0.15 -0.89 -9.15
C ASP A 136 1.59 -1.32 -8.85
N PHE A 137 1.79 -2.59 -8.48
CA PHE A 137 3.13 -3.09 -8.17
C PHE A 137 4.05 -3.15 -9.39
N PHE A 138 3.52 -3.40 -10.60
CA PHE A 138 4.34 -3.30 -11.82
C PHE A 138 4.85 -1.88 -12.03
N SER A 139 4.03 -0.89 -11.68
CA SER A 139 4.42 0.50 -11.75
C SER A 139 5.48 0.91 -10.72
N LEU A 140 5.60 0.19 -9.60
CA LEU A 140 6.70 0.39 -8.65
C LEU A 140 8.05 -0.11 -9.18
N ALA A 141 8.09 -0.97 -10.20
CA ALA A 141 9.34 -1.44 -10.80
C ALA A 141 10.18 -0.25 -11.33
N LYS A 142 9.55 0.68 -12.05
CA LYS A 142 10.22 1.89 -12.57
C LYS A 142 10.78 2.75 -11.46
N VAL A 143 10.01 2.94 -10.38
CA VAL A 143 10.46 3.68 -9.20
C VAL A 143 11.70 3.03 -8.61
N ILE A 144 11.70 1.69 -8.49
CA ILE A 144 12.83 0.91 -7.98
C ILE A 144 14.05 1.05 -8.88
N ASP A 145 13.87 1.03 -10.20
CA ASP A 145 14.98 1.22 -11.14
C ASP A 145 15.56 2.65 -11.06
N ILE A 146 14.71 3.67 -10.93
CA ILE A 146 15.11 5.09 -10.77
C ILE A 146 15.96 5.28 -9.50
N ILE A 147 15.62 4.60 -8.40
CA ILE A 147 16.40 4.69 -7.14
C ILE A 147 17.64 3.79 -7.11
N GLY A 148 17.92 3.06 -8.20
CA GLY A 148 19.09 2.16 -8.30
C GLY A 148 18.90 0.81 -7.60
N GLY A 149 17.66 0.32 -7.52
CA GLY A 149 17.29 -0.93 -6.87
C GLY A 149 17.00 -0.81 -5.38
N VAL A 150 16.55 -1.92 -4.78
CA VAL A 150 16.19 -2.01 -3.35
C VAL A 150 16.99 -3.09 -2.63
N ASP A 151 17.45 -2.78 -1.43
CA ASP A 151 18.20 -3.74 -0.61
C ASP A 151 17.21 -4.70 0.09
N ILE A 152 17.26 -5.99 -0.25
CA ILE A 152 16.44 -7.05 0.33
C ILE A 152 17.32 -8.18 0.82
N ASP A 153 17.11 -8.62 2.06
CA ASP A 153 17.74 -9.80 2.62
C ASP A 153 16.94 -11.05 2.21
N LEU A 154 17.48 -11.83 1.29
CA LEU A 154 16.81 -12.99 0.71
C LEU A 154 17.15 -14.27 1.46
N LYS A 155 16.15 -15.13 1.59
CA LYS A 155 16.37 -16.54 1.93
C LYS A 155 16.66 -17.35 0.66
N ASP A 156 17.33 -18.50 0.79
CA ASP A 156 17.77 -19.29 -0.38
C ASP A 156 16.59 -19.72 -1.28
N TYR A 157 15.46 -20.11 -0.67
CA TYR A 157 14.27 -20.49 -1.44
C TYR A 157 13.66 -19.30 -2.19
N GLU A 158 13.80 -18.07 -1.67
CA GLU A 158 13.22 -16.88 -2.28
C GLU A 158 13.92 -16.52 -3.59
N ALA A 159 15.24 -16.74 -3.70
CA ALA A 159 15.97 -16.52 -4.95
C ALA A 159 15.44 -17.40 -6.09
N ASN A 160 15.19 -18.69 -5.82
CA ASN A 160 14.60 -19.60 -6.79
C ASN A 160 13.17 -19.20 -7.19
N GLN A 161 12.37 -18.76 -6.23
CA GLN A 161 11.01 -18.30 -6.48
C GLN A 161 10.98 -16.97 -7.28
N ILE A 162 11.90 -16.06 -7.01
CA ILE A 162 12.09 -14.85 -7.83
C ILE A 162 12.36 -15.26 -9.27
N ASN A 163 13.30 -16.17 -9.52
CA ASN A 163 13.64 -16.62 -10.88
C ASN A 163 12.45 -17.27 -11.59
N GLN A 164 11.63 -18.05 -10.87
CA GLN A 164 10.39 -18.61 -11.42
C GLN A 164 9.39 -17.51 -11.83
N ASN A 165 9.16 -16.53 -10.97
CA ASN A 165 8.27 -15.40 -11.26
C ASN A 165 8.82 -14.49 -12.37
N LEU A 166 10.14 -14.33 -12.46
CA LEU A 166 10.81 -13.57 -13.52
C LEU A 166 10.58 -14.18 -14.90
N ASN A 167 10.44 -15.50 -15.03
CA ASN A 167 10.13 -16.09 -16.34
C ASN A 167 8.81 -15.58 -16.92
N GLU A 168 7.78 -15.45 -16.08
CA GLU A 168 6.49 -14.89 -16.51
C GLU A 168 6.63 -13.42 -16.89
N ILE A 169 7.33 -12.63 -16.06
CA ILE A 169 7.57 -11.20 -16.31
C ILE A 169 8.37 -10.99 -17.61
N ASN A 170 9.46 -11.74 -17.79
CA ASN A 170 10.31 -11.70 -18.98
C ASN A 170 9.51 -12.09 -20.23
N SER A 171 8.61 -13.08 -20.13
CA SER A 171 7.74 -13.43 -21.25
C SER A 171 6.76 -12.30 -21.62
N ILE A 172 6.22 -11.58 -20.63
CA ILE A 172 5.31 -10.44 -20.87
C ILE A 172 6.06 -9.29 -21.53
N GLU A 173 7.28 -9.01 -21.07
CA GLU A 173 8.12 -7.93 -21.58
C GLU A 173 8.92 -8.30 -22.84
N LYS A 174 8.75 -9.52 -23.36
CA LYS A 174 9.46 -10.06 -24.54
C LYS A 174 10.99 -10.06 -24.38
N LEU A 175 11.46 -10.38 -23.19
CA LEU A 175 12.87 -10.52 -22.85
C LEU A 175 13.28 -12.00 -22.85
N PRO A 176 14.58 -12.32 -23.06
CA PRO A 176 15.06 -13.69 -22.99
C PRO A 176 14.71 -14.34 -21.66
N LYS A 177 14.39 -15.63 -21.71
CA LYS A 177 14.27 -16.45 -20.50
C LYS A 177 15.57 -16.33 -19.69
N GLU A 178 15.48 -16.31 -18.37
CA GLU A 178 16.64 -16.19 -17.46
C GLU A 178 17.28 -14.80 -17.35
N THR A 179 16.73 -13.78 -18.04
CA THR A 179 17.14 -12.39 -17.82
C THR A 179 16.95 -11.99 -16.34
N ASP A 180 17.99 -11.38 -15.76
CA ASP A 180 18.05 -10.87 -14.37
C ASP A 180 17.88 -11.93 -13.27
N TYR A 181 18.23 -13.18 -13.55
CA TYR A 181 18.25 -14.19 -12.50
C TYR A 181 19.18 -13.85 -11.33
N ILE A 182 18.77 -14.28 -10.16
CA ILE A 182 19.46 -14.09 -8.89
C ILE A 182 19.83 -15.44 -8.27
N GLN A 183 21.00 -15.49 -7.62
CA GLN A 183 21.50 -16.69 -6.94
C GLN A 183 21.85 -16.41 -5.47
N GLY A 184 21.52 -17.38 -4.63
CA GLY A 184 21.86 -17.43 -3.20
C GLY A 184 21.06 -16.47 -2.32
N SER A 185 21.11 -16.74 -1.03
CA SER A 185 20.59 -15.90 0.07
C SER A 185 21.47 -14.68 0.38
N GLY A 186 21.02 -13.91 1.37
CA GLY A 186 21.69 -12.75 1.94
C GLY A 186 21.19 -11.43 1.37
N LEU A 187 21.87 -10.34 1.73
CA LEU A 187 21.53 -9.00 1.28
C LEU A 187 21.82 -8.84 -0.22
N LYS A 188 20.80 -8.50 -0.99
CA LYS A 188 20.84 -8.34 -2.45
C LYS A 188 20.19 -7.03 -2.85
N ILE A 189 20.70 -6.42 -3.92
CA ILE A 189 20.08 -5.24 -4.53
C ILE A 189 19.17 -5.75 -5.66
N LEU A 190 17.86 -5.67 -5.44
CA LEU A 190 16.87 -6.07 -6.43
C LEU A 190 16.51 -4.89 -7.32
N ASN A 191 16.55 -5.10 -8.64
CA ASN A 191 15.95 -4.17 -9.59
C ASN A 191 14.41 -4.25 -9.57
N GLY A 192 13.74 -3.41 -10.37
CA GLY A 192 12.29 -3.32 -10.38
C GLY A 192 11.59 -4.66 -10.63
N ARG A 193 12.04 -5.40 -11.66
CA ARG A 193 11.46 -6.70 -12.02
C ARG A 193 11.71 -7.75 -10.95
N GLN A 194 12.92 -7.80 -10.40
CA GLN A 194 13.27 -8.70 -9.30
C GLN A 194 12.44 -8.42 -8.04
N ALA A 195 12.21 -7.14 -7.72
CA ALA A 195 11.39 -6.75 -6.57
C ALA A 195 9.91 -7.09 -6.76
N VAL A 196 9.36 -6.91 -7.98
CA VAL A 196 8.01 -7.38 -8.32
C VAL A 196 7.92 -8.90 -8.21
N ALA A 197 8.90 -9.62 -8.77
CA ALA A 197 8.98 -11.08 -8.66
C ALA A 197 9.06 -11.56 -7.19
N TYR A 198 9.79 -10.85 -6.33
CA TYR A 198 9.86 -11.11 -4.89
C TYR A 198 8.51 -10.89 -4.20
N CYS A 199 7.79 -9.81 -4.52
CA CYS A 199 6.44 -9.56 -4.02
C CYS A 199 5.41 -10.61 -4.46
N ARG A 200 5.68 -11.33 -5.56
CA ARG A 200 4.78 -12.35 -6.14
C ARG A 200 5.06 -13.77 -5.63
N ILE A 201 6.04 -13.98 -4.74
CA ILE A 201 6.34 -15.32 -4.20
C ILE A 201 5.13 -15.89 -3.45
N ARG A 202 4.69 -17.09 -3.86
CA ARG A 202 3.54 -17.82 -3.28
C ARG A 202 3.91 -19.15 -2.62
N LYS A 203 4.95 -19.84 -3.09
CA LYS A 203 5.33 -21.17 -2.61
C LYS A 203 6.36 -21.08 -1.49
N GLU A 204 6.04 -21.77 -0.39
CA GLU A 204 6.82 -21.99 0.84
C GLU A 204 6.82 -20.82 1.84
N GLY A 205 6.40 -21.12 3.09
CA GLY A 205 6.14 -20.18 4.19
C GLY A 205 4.68 -20.17 4.70
N ASN A 206 4.35 -19.26 5.62
CA ASN A 206 2.99 -19.06 6.18
C ASN A 206 1.97 -18.44 5.18
N GLY A 207 2.01 -18.83 3.91
CA GLY A 207 1.05 -18.42 2.87
C GLY A 207 1.00 -16.91 2.59
N ASP A 208 -0.21 -16.34 2.56
CA ASP A 208 -0.48 -14.92 2.24
C ASP A 208 0.14 -13.93 3.26
N TYR A 209 0.45 -14.39 4.48
CA TYR A 209 1.15 -13.60 5.50
C TYR A 209 2.54 -13.18 5.03
N GLU A 210 3.34 -14.14 4.55
CA GLU A 210 4.69 -13.83 4.08
C GLU A 210 4.66 -12.96 2.82
N ARG A 211 3.68 -13.15 1.92
CA ARG A 211 3.55 -12.29 0.74
C ARG A 211 3.31 -10.84 1.14
N THR A 212 2.38 -10.60 2.06
CA THR A 212 2.12 -9.25 2.59
C THR A 212 3.37 -8.67 3.24
N GLN A 213 4.12 -9.49 3.99
CA GLN A 213 5.38 -9.07 4.60
C GLN A 213 6.45 -8.71 3.55
N ARG A 214 6.59 -9.46 2.46
CA ARG A 214 7.52 -9.16 1.36
C ARG A 214 7.20 -7.83 0.68
N GLN A 215 5.92 -7.58 0.39
CA GLN A 215 5.47 -6.30 -0.16
C GLN A 215 5.84 -5.13 0.77
N ARG A 216 5.64 -5.28 2.09
CA ARG A 216 6.08 -4.29 3.07
C ARG A 216 7.60 -4.12 3.10
N ASN A 217 8.37 -5.20 2.97
CA ASN A 217 9.83 -5.14 2.92
C ASN A 217 10.32 -4.32 1.71
N VAL A 218 9.73 -4.55 0.53
CA VAL A 218 10.06 -3.78 -0.69
C VAL A 218 9.72 -2.30 -0.50
N LEU A 219 8.51 -1.98 -0.02
CA LEU A 219 8.15 -0.59 0.26
C LEU A 219 9.15 0.04 1.24
N LYS A 220 9.49 -0.63 2.34
CA LYS A 220 10.49 -0.15 3.30
C LYS A 220 11.86 0.09 2.64
N ALA A 221 12.28 -0.78 1.72
CA ALA A 221 13.57 -0.65 1.05
C ALA A 221 13.60 0.52 0.05
N ILE A 222 12.52 0.74 -0.72
CA ILE A 222 12.34 1.92 -1.60
C ILE A 222 12.59 3.20 -0.82
N LEU A 223 12.05 3.24 0.37
CA LEU A 223 12.04 4.40 1.24
C LEU A 223 13.39 4.71 1.86
N LEU A 224 14.09 3.68 2.35
CA LEU A 224 15.46 3.83 2.85
C LEU A 224 16.42 4.29 1.75
N LYS A 225 16.17 3.91 0.49
CA LYS A 225 16.91 4.44 -0.67
C LYS A 225 16.52 5.89 -0.95
N TYR A 226 15.22 6.19 -1.01
CA TYR A 226 14.69 7.53 -1.27
C TYR A 226 15.24 8.60 -0.30
N GLU A 227 15.35 8.28 0.99
CA GLU A 227 15.95 9.18 1.98
C GLU A 227 17.39 9.56 1.69
N LYS A 228 18.14 8.73 0.97
CA LYS A 228 19.56 8.96 0.68
C LYS A 228 19.78 9.70 -0.64
N LEU A 229 18.74 9.84 -1.46
CA LEU A 229 18.80 10.54 -2.74
C LEU A 229 18.97 12.04 -2.56
N ASP A 230 19.55 12.71 -3.55
CA ASP A 230 19.56 14.18 -3.64
C ASP A 230 18.17 14.73 -3.97
N SER A 231 17.99 16.05 -3.84
CA SER A 231 16.70 16.70 -4.04
C SER A 231 16.14 16.55 -5.45
N GLY A 232 16.99 16.53 -6.49
CA GLY A 232 16.58 16.35 -7.88
C GLY A 232 16.06 14.94 -8.12
N LYS A 233 16.79 13.93 -7.66
CA LYS A 233 16.37 12.54 -7.80
C LYS A 233 15.13 12.21 -6.96
N ARG A 234 15.00 12.81 -5.77
CA ARG A 234 13.76 12.71 -4.97
C ARG A 234 12.55 13.29 -5.72
N PHE A 235 12.73 14.41 -6.41
CA PHE A 235 11.68 15.01 -7.22
C PHE A 235 11.26 14.08 -8.37
N GLU A 236 12.23 13.54 -9.13
CA GLU A 236 11.97 12.60 -10.22
C GLU A 236 11.21 11.37 -9.74
N VAL A 237 11.69 10.72 -8.68
CA VAL A 237 11.03 9.56 -8.06
C VAL A 237 9.61 9.89 -7.65
N GLY A 238 9.42 11.06 -7.05
CA GLY A 238 8.12 11.51 -6.62
C GLY A 238 7.11 11.72 -7.73
N MET A 239 7.54 12.29 -8.86
CA MET A 239 6.72 12.42 -10.06
C MET A 239 6.33 11.07 -10.64
N GLU A 240 7.30 10.14 -10.70
CA GLU A 240 7.02 8.79 -11.18
C GLU A 240 6.00 8.11 -10.27
N MET A 241 6.24 8.07 -8.95
CA MET A 241 5.30 7.47 -7.99
C MET A 241 3.89 8.06 -8.14
N MET A 242 3.80 9.36 -8.36
CA MET A 242 2.52 10.05 -8.48
C MET A 242 1.71 9.64 -9.72
N SER A 243 2.39 9.40 -10.84
CA SER A 243 1.74 8.93 -12.08
C SER A 243 1.18 7.50 -11.98
N GLN A 244 1.55 6.79 -10.91
CA GLN A 244 1.23 5.39 -10.66
C GLN A 244 0.24 5.19 -9.51
N VAL A 245 -0.10 6.28 -8.80
CA VAL A 245 -1.08 6.29 -7.72
C VAL A 245 -2.45 6.68 -8.28
N ASN A 246 -3.48 5.90 -7.94
CA ASN A 246 -4.88 6.30 -8.10
C ASN A 246 -5.48 6.62 -6.71
N THR A 247 -6.04 7.81 -6.54
CA THR A 247 -6.55 8.28 -5.24
C THR A 247 -7.67 9.30 -5.40
N ASN A 248 -8.59 9.32 -4.44
CA ASN A 248 -9.59 10.38 -4.30
C ASN A 248 -9.20 11.45 -3.26
N ILE A 249 -7.96 11.40 -2.72
CA ILE A 249 -7.46 12.40 -1.79
C ILE A 249 -6.97 13.62 -2.60
N PRO A 250 -7.53 14.82 -2.37
CA PRO A 250 -7.03 16.03 -2.97
C PRO A 250 -5.57 16.28 -2.62
N ILE A 251 -4.79 16.73 -3.58
CA ILE A 251 -3.36 17.00 -3.42
C ILE A 251 -3.02 17.96 -2.26
N ASN A 252 -3.89 18.93 -1.97
CA ASN A 252 -3.70 19.86 -0.86
C ASN A 252 -3.86 19.14 0.49
N ASP A 253 -4.89 18.30 0.62
CA ASP A 253 -5.12 17.45 1.80
C ASP A 253 -3.93 16.50 2.00
N ILE A 254 -3.38 15.98 0.90
CA ILE A 254 -2.15 15.20 0.92
C ILE A 254 -1.03 16.05 1.55
N LYS A 255 -0.73 17.22 1.01
CA LYS A 255 0.32 18.09 1.55
C LYS A 255 0.13 18.47 3.03
N ASP A 256 -1.10 18.81 3.43
CA ASP A 256 -1.39 19.22 4.80
C ASP A 256 -1.16 18.07 5.77
N LEU A 257 -1.57 16.86 5.39
CA LEU A 257 -1.32 15.64 6.16
C LEU A 257 0.18 15.33 6.25
N GLN A 258 0.94 15.50 5.15
CA GLN A 258 2.40 15.39 5.14
C GLN A 258 3.04 16.34 6.16
N ASN A 259 2.65 17.62 6.14
CA ASN A 259 3.20 18.63 7.04
C ASN A 259 2.86 18.31 8.49
N LYS A 260 1.60 17.94 8.78
CA LYS A 260 1.14 17.60 10.13
C LYS A 260 1.96 16.44 10.71
N ILE A 261 2.15 15.38 9.93
CA ILE A 261 2.91 14.20 10.35
C ILE A 261 4.43 14.46 10.44
N LEU A 262 5.01 15.23 9.52
CA LEU A 262 6.46 15.54 9.54
C LEU A 262 6.83 16.53 10.64
N SER A 263 5.95 17.50 10.92
CA SER A 263 6.18 18.53 11.93
C SER A 263 6.11 17.99 13.36
N ASP A 264 5.34 16.92 13.57
CA ASP A 264 5.11 16.31 14.87
C ASP A 264 5.89 15.00 15.02
N LYS A 265 7.02 15.05 15.75
CA LYS A 265 7.93 13.91 15.94
C LYS A 265 7.40 12.83 16.89
N ASP A 266 6.22 13.05 17.48
CA ASP A 266 5.68 12.17 18.50
C ASP A 266 4.80 11.06 17.93
N PHE A 267 4.49 11.09 16.63
CA PHE A 267 3.71 10.03 16.01
C PHE A 267 4.29 8.64 16.29
N THR A 268 3.44 7.76 16.83
CA THR A 268 3.72 6.34 17.02
C THR A 268 2.98 5.55 15.96
N ILE A 269 3.56 4.43 15.52
CA ILE A 269 2.91 3.59 14.54
C ILE A 269 2.79 2.18 15.05
N ASN A 270 1.57 1.68 14.92
CA ASN A 270 1.25 0.31 15.23
C ASN A 270 0.85 -0.39 13.94
N GLN A 271 1.19 -1.68 13.84
CA GLN A 271 0.76 -2.52 12.73
C GLN A 271 -0.02 -3.72 13.25
N HIS A 272 -1.06 -4.07 12.51
CA HIS A 272 -1.82 -5.27 12.76
C HIS A 272 -2.30 -5.94 11.49
N MET A 273 -2.83 -7.14 11.65
CA MET A 273 -3.43 -7.90 10.58
C MET A 273 -4.76 -8.46 11.06
N ILE A 274 -5.73 -8.45 10.16
CA ILE A 274 -7.02 -9.10 10.36
C ILE A 274 -7.30 -10.07 9.21
N PRO A 275 -7.98 -11.20 9.46
CA PRO A 275 -8.52 -11.60 10.76
C PRO A 275 -7.46 -11.92 11.82
N PHE A 276 -7.74 -11.62 13.09
CA PHE A 276 -6.81 -11.85 14.21
C PHE A 276 -6.56 -13.34 14.39
N GLU A 277 -5.36 -13.71 14.85
CA GLU A 277 -5.03 -15.11 15.12
C GLU A 277 -6.04 -15.75 16.10
N GLY A 278 -6.45 -16.98 15.81
CA GLY A 278 -7.49 -17.70 16.56
C GLY A 278 -8.93 -17.24 16.30
N SER A 279 -9.15 -16.24 15.45
CA SER A 279 -10.49 -15.71 15.14
C SER A 279 -10.99 -16.02 13.72
N PHE A 280 -10.35 -16.96 13.02
CA PHE A 280 -10.75 -17.40 11.69
C PHE A 280 -10.39 -18.87 11.44
N GLU A 281 -11.06 -19.45 10.46
CA GLU A 281 -10.74 -20.74 9.89
C GLU A 281 -10.66 -20.64 8.36
N THR A 282 -10.14 -21.67 7.71
CA THR A 282 -10.00 -21.70 6.25
C THR A 282 -10.96 -22.74 5.67
N LYS A 283 -11.73 -22.37 4.65
CA LYS A 283 -12.75 -23.22 4.03
C LYS A 283 -12.62 -23.24 2.51
N ILE A 284 -13.25 -24.23 1.89
CA ILE A 284 -13.50 -24.21 0.45
C ILE A 284 -14.99 -23.96 0.24
N ILE A 285 -15.34 -22.82 -0.37
CA ILE A 285 -16.70 -22.45 -0.73
C ILE A 285 -16.71 -22.20 -2.24
N ASP A 286 -17.61 -22.85 -2.99
CA ASP A 286 -17.69 -22.74 -4.45
C ASP A 286 -16.36 -22.93 -5.18
N LYS A 287 -15.58 -23.95 -4.74
CA LYS A 287 -14.23 -24.26 -5.25
C LYS A 287 -13.18 -23.16 -5.00
N LYS A 288 -13.48 -22.16 -4.17
CA LYS A 288 -12.54 -21.11 -3.74
C LYS A 288 -12.09 -21.39 -2.31
N TRP A 289 -10.78 -21.37 -2.08
CA TRP A 289 -10.23 -21.35 -0.72
C TRP A 289 -10.45 -19.96 -0.12
N VAL A 290 -11.11 -19.86 1.04
CA VAL A 290 -11.48 -18.59 1.69
C VAL A 290 -11.09 -18.61 3.17
N ILE A 291 -10.91 -17.43 3.74
CA ILE A 291 -10.73 -17.21 5.17
C ILE A 291 -12.09 -16.83 5.76
N ASP A 292 -12.69 -17.72 6.53
CA ASP A 292 -13.97 -17.49 7.19
C ASP A 292 -13.72 -17.00 8.62
N ALA A 293 -13.94 -15.71 8.84
CA ALA A 293 -13.59 -15.02 10.07
C ALA A 293 -14.80 -14.88 11.00
N ASN A 294 -14.56 -14.97 12.32
CA ASN A 294 -15.52 -14.49 13.31
C ASN A 294 -15.60 -12.97 13.24
N MET A 295 -16.47 -12.44 12.38
CA MET A 295 -16.56 -11.01 12.11
C MET A 295 -16.85 -10.20 13.37
N LYS A 296 -17.72 -10.68 14.27
CA LYS A 296 -18.04 -9.99 15.52
C LYS A 296 -16.80 -9.76 16.40
N GLU A 297 -15.97 -10.79 16.53
CA GLU A 297 -14.74 -10.72 17.31
C GLU A 297 -13.70 -9.81 16.63
N ASN A 298 -13.55 -9.93 15.30
CA ASN A 298 -12.61 -9.13 14.53
C ASN A 298 -12.98 -7.63 14.54
N ILE A 299 -14.26 -7.30 14.38
CA ILE A 299 -14.80 -5.93 14.49
C ILE A 299 -14.50 -5.36 15.88
N LYS A 300 -14.78 -6.12 16.95
CA LYS A 300 -14.47 -5.66 18.31
C LYS A 300 -12.97 -5.34 18.48
N LYS A 301 -12.10 -6.26 18.07
CA LYS A 301 -10.64 -6.12 18.22
C LYS A 301 -10.06 -5.01 17.34
N ILE A 302 -10.53 -4.81 16.11
CA ILE A 302 -10.06 -3.69 15.26
C ILE A 302 -10.45 -2.35 15.90
N HIS A 303 -11.67 -2.19 16.41
CA HIS A 303 -12.10 -0.96 17.07
C HIS A 303 -11.37 -0.68 18.38
N GLU A 304 -11.00 -1.71 19.13
CA GLU A 304 -10.12 -1.55 20.31
C GLU A 304 -8.72 -1.09 19.91
N TYR A 305 -8.24 -1.53 18.73
CA TYR A 305 -6.92 -1.18 18.21
C TYR A 305 -6.85 0.22 17.56
N LEU A 306 -7.96 0.69 16.99
CA LEU A 306 -8.04 1.98 16.29
C LEU A 306 -8.36 3.18 17.21
N LYS A 307 -8.64 2.95 18.50
CA LYS A 307 -8.83 3.99 19.53
C LYS A 307 -7.51 4.64 19.93
#